data_AF-A0A5M3WHI8-F1
#
_entry.id   AF-A0A5M3WHI8-F1
#
_cell.length_a   1.000
_cell.length_b   1.000
_cell.length_c   1.000
_cell.angle_alpha   90.00
_cell.angle_beta   90.00
_cell.angle_gamma   90.00
#
_symmetry.space_group_name_H-M   'P 1'
#
loop_
_entity.id
_entity.type
_entity.pdbx_description
1 polymer ?
#
loop_
_entity_poly.entity_id
_entity_poly.type
_entity_poly.pdbx_seq_one_letter_code
_entity_poly.pdbx_strand_id
1 'polypeptide(L)'
;MSLSQPALPLASVALTPAAVLRMLARAAGQSGLGEDDLPVVRVGLSNGQVVAGRLVLVGADDGHEVVVLAPDSGFALTYLSARDVVTVTVDDPRPFQDVLTGGALPPQTTDSPVTRLALRRGYAPTAEFPLEVDWEALPDSALHNLSQVLRELRAAAQEVAVDELGRQAWAQIRAVRVEHSLREPLSMRKDADVLLVVADLTAALPRGMGVELRGQLNTLL
;
A
#
# COMPACT_ATOMS: atom_id res chain seq x y z
N MET A 1 3.57 33.69 -9.55
CA MET A 1 3.08 32.78 -8.50
C MET A 1 3.90 31.52 -8.59
N SER A 2 4.85 31.33 -7.68
CA SER A 2 5.78 30.20 -7.69
C SER A 2 5.16 29.04 -6.93
N LEU A 3 4.81 27.96 -7.62
CA LEU A 3 4.39 26.70 -6.99
C LEU A 3 5.61 26.09 -6.32
N SER A 4 5.81 26.41 -5.04
CA SER A 4 6.81 25.73 -4.22
C SER A 4 6.32 24.30 -4.03
N GLN A 5 6.85 23.38 -4.84
CA GLN A 5 6.66 21.94 -4.60
C GLN A 5 7.16 21.66 -3.17
N PRO A 6 6.38 20.95 -2.33
CA PRO A 6 6.91 20.49 -1.06
C PRO A 6 8.10 19.58 -1.37
N ALA A 7 9.28 20.02 -0.96
CA ALA A 7 10.49 19.21 -1.04
C ALA A 7 10.18 17.90 -0.29
N LEU A 8 10.32 16.77 -1.00
CA LEU A 8 10.30 15.44 -0.40
C LEU A 8 11.21 15.50 0.84
N PRO A 9 10.75 15.04 2.03
CA PRO A 9 11.59 15.08 3.22
C PRO A 9 12.92 14.39 2.91
N LEU A 10 14.01 15.15 3.07
CA LEU A 10 15.43 14.79 2.83
C LEU A 10 15.95 13.58 3.64
N ALA A 11 15.04 12.82 4.27
CA ALA A 11 15.29 11.48 4.77
C ALA A 11 14.97 10.41 3.71
N SER A 12 14.91 10.78 2.43
CA SER A 12 15.14 9.83 1.33
C SER A 12 16.57 9.31 1.48
N VAL A 13 16.72 8.21 2.22
CA VAL A 13 17.88 7.32 2.11
C VAL A 13 18.22 7.27 0.62
N ALA A 14 19.46 7.61 0.24
CA ALA A 14 19.89 7.45 -1.14
C ALA A 14 19.71 5.96 -1.48
N LEU A 15 18.56 5.60 -2.04
CA LEU A 15 18.21 4.22 -2.30
C LEU A 15 19.07 3.80 -3.48
N THR A 16 20.08 2.99 -3.19
CA THR A 16 20.85 2.31 -4.24
C THR A 16 19.88 1.52 -5.14
N PRO A 17 20.17 1.35 -6.44
CA PRO A 17 19.34 0.53 -7.33
C PRO A 17 19.04 -0.87 -6.75
N ALA A 18 20.03 -1.50 -6.11
CA ALA A 18 19.86 -2.76 -5.40
C ALA A 18 18.84 -2.71 -4.25
N ALA A 19 18.84 -1.62 -3.47
CA ALA A 19 17.85 -1.41 -2.42
C ALA A 19 16.42 -1.26 -2.97
N VAL A 20 16.26 -0.56 -4.11
CA VAL A 20 14.97 -0.43 -4.79
C VAL A 20 14.48 -1.80 -5.27
N LEU A 21 15.34 -2.60 -5.89
CA LEU A 21 14.98 -3.96 -6.34
C LEU A 21 14.60 -4.86 -5.17
N ARG A 22 15.34 -4.84 -4.06
CA ARG A 22 14.97 -5.59 -2.84
C ARG A 22 13.61 -5.17 -2.31
N MET A 23 13.34 -3.87 -2.30
CA MET A 23 12.07 -3.33 -1.82
C MET A 23 10.90 -3.77 -2.71
N LEU A 24 11.07 -3.71 -4.04
CA LEU A 24 10.08 -4.19 -5.00
C LEU A 24 9.83 -5.71 -4.88
N ALA A 25 10.89 -6.51 -4.79
CA ALA A 25 10.78 -7.97 -4.64
C ALA A 25 10.07 -8.36 -3.33
N ARG A 26 10.37 -7.66 -2.22
CA ARG A 26 9.66 -7.86 -0.95
C ARG A 26 8.18 -7.46 -1.05
N ALA A 27 7.89 -6.33 -1.70
CA ALA A 27 6.52 -5.85 -1.88
C ALA A 27 5.68 -6.84 -2.72
N ALA A 28 6.28 -7.42 -3.78
CA ALA A 28 5.62 -8.44 -4.58
C ALA A 28 5.30 -9.69 -3.74
N GLY A 29 6.26 -10.20 -2.96
CA GLY A 29 6.08 -11.39 -2.12
C GLY A 29 5.06 -11.23 -0.98
N GLN A 30 4.84 -10.01 -0.49
CA GLN A 30 3.87 -9.72 0.58
C GLN A 30 2.43 -9.56 0.09
N SER A 31 2.24 -9.25 -1.20
CA SER A 31 0.92 -8.86 -1.70
C SER A 31 -0.02 -10.07 -1.88
N GLY A 32 0.47 -11.31 -1.80
CA GLY A 32 -0.34 -12.52 -2.05
C GLY A 32 -0.92 -12.58 -3.47
N LEU A 33 -0.42 -11.72 -4.35
CA LEU A 33 -0.82 -11.56 -5.72
C LEU A 33 0.00 -12.55 -6.58
N GLY A 34 -0.65 -13.21 -7.54
CA GLY A 34 -0.03 -14.26 -8.37
C GLY A 34 1.09 -13.76 -9.30
N GLU A 35 1.56 -14.61 -10.21
CA GLU A 35 2.63 -14.29 -11.18
C GLU A 35 2.39 -13.00 -12.00
N ASP A 36 1.12 -12.58 -12.14
CA ASP A 36 0.74 -11.38 -12.89
C ASP A 36 1.19 -10.06 -12.25
N ASP A 37 1.50 -10.06 -10.93
CA ASP A 37 1.80 -8.85 -10.16
C ASP A 37 3.29 -8.66 -9.83
N LEU A 38 4.18 -9.39 -10.53
CA LEU A 38 5.62 -9.12 -10.45
C LEU A 38 5.96 -7.75 -11.07
N PRO A 39 6.81 -6.93 -10.42
CA PRO A 39 7.20 -5.63 -10.94
C PRO A 39 7.91 -5.76 -12.29
N VAL A 40 7.37 -5.11 -13.32
CA VAL A 40 8.04 -4.99 -14.63
C VAL A 40 9.08 -3.89 -14.53
N VAL A 41 10.35 -4.27 -14.72
CA VAL A 41 11.49 -3.37 -14.55
C VAL A 41 12.40 -3.37 -15.77
N ARG A 42 13.08 -2.24 -15.98
CA ARG A 42 14.25 -2.13 -16.86
C ARG A 42 15.46 -1.81 -16.00
N VAL A 43 16.47 -2.65 -16.09
CA VAL A 43 17.70 -2.58 -15.30
C VAL A 43 18.82 -2.15 -16.22
N GLY A 44 19.40 -0.98 -15.95
CA GLY A 44 20.61 -0.51 -16.62
C GLY A 44 21.85 -1.03 -15.91
N LEU A 45 22.77 -1.62 -16.68
CA LEU A 45 24.02 -2.20 -16.18
C LEU A 45 25.20 -1.25 -16.41
N SER A 46 26.26 -1.43 -15.62
CA SER A 46 27.51 -0.66 -15.66
C SER A 46 28.21 -0.71 -17.03
N ASN A 47 27.96 -1.77 -17.81
CA ASN A 47 28.45 -1.94 -19.17
C ASN A 47 27.59 -1.23 -20.24
N GLY A 48 26.54 -0.50 -19.85
CA GLY A 48 25.63 0.21 -20.74
C GLY A 48 24.48 -0.62 -21.32
N GLN A 49 24.40 -1.92 -21.01
CA GLN A 49 23.25 -2.74 -21.41
C GLN A 49 22.02 -2.42 -20.58
N VAL A 50 20.84 -2.57 -21.18
CA VAL A 50 19.56 -2.48 -20.50
C VAL A 50 18.84 -3.81 -20.64
N VAL A 51 18.45 -4.41 -19.52
CA VAL A 51 17.70 -5.66 -19.47
C VAL A 51 16.32 -5.38 -18.94
N ALA A 52 15.29 -5.77 -19.69
CA ALA A 52 13.90 -5.64 -19.29
C ALA A 52 13.34 -7.00 -18.86
N GLY A 53 12.48 -7.01 -17.85
CA GLY A 53 11.77 -8.20 -17.41
C GLY A 53 11.00 -7.98 -16.12
N ARG A 54 10.25 -9.01 -15.71
CA ARG A 54 9.58 -9.11 -14.43
C ARG A 54 10.58 -9.49 -13.35
N LEU A 55 10.61 -8.71 -12.27
CA LEU A 55 11.46 -8.97 -11.12
C LEU A 55 10.91 -10.16 -10.33
N VAL A 56 11.60 -11.31 -10.40
CA VAL A 56 11.19 -12.53 -9.71
C VAL A 56 11.70 -12.55 -8.28
N LEU A 57 13.00 -12.34 -8.10
CA LEU A 57 13.63 -12.33 -6.78
C LEU A 57 14.93 -11.52 -6.77
N VAL A 58 15.30 -11.08 -5.56
CA VAL A 58 16.65 -10.62 -5.24
C VAL A 58 17.18 -11.51 -4.14
N GLY A 59 18.29 -12.19 -4.40
CA GLY A 59 18.85 -13.20 -3.52
C GLY A 59 20.37 -13.13 -3.44
N ALA A 60 20.97 -14.15 -2.84
CA ALA A 60 22.42 -14.31 -2.80
C ALA A 60 22.81 -15.61 -3.51
N ASP A 61 23.85 -15.53 -4.34
CA ASP A 61 24.50 -16.66 -5.00
C ASP A 61 26.01 -16.56 -4.72
N ASP A 62 26.58 -17.59 -4.08
CA ASP A 62 27.98 -17.60 -3.62
C ASP A 62 28.42 -16.33 -2.86
N GLY A 63 27.52 -15.74 -2.06
CA GLY A 63 27.78 -14.51 -1.29
C GLY A 63 27.71 -13.22 -2.11
N HIS A 64 27.35 -13.29 -3.38
CA HIS A 64 27.07 -12.15 -4.24
C HIS A 64 25.57 -11.94 -4.38
N GLU A 65 25.12 -10.69 -4.27
CA GLU A 65 23.70 -10.36 -4.47
C GLU A 65 23.35 -10.44 -5.96
N VAL A 66 22.31 -11.21 -6.27
CA VAL A 66 21.85 -11.47 -7.64
C VAL A 66 20.38 -11.10 -7.79
N VAL A 67 20.07 -10.46 -8.91
CA VAL A 67 18.73 -10.06 -9.34
C VAL A 67 18.30 -11.04 -10.43
N VAL A 68 17.14 -11.67 -10.26
CA VAL A 68 16.59 -12.60 -11.25
C VAL A 68 15.41 -11.95 -11.95
N LEU A 69 15.50 -11.84 -13.28
CA LEU A 69 14.46 -11.33 -14.14
C LEU A 69 13.89 -12.44 -15.02
N ALA A 70 12.57 -12.48 -15.14
CA ALA A 70 11.86 -13.28 -16.14
C ALA A 70 11.44 -12.37 -17.31
N PRO A 71 11.65 -12.78 -18.57
CA PRO A 71 11.15 -12.03 -19.73
C PRO A 71 9.62 -12.13 -19.82
N ASP A 72 8.99 -11.15 -20.45
CA ASP A 72 7.53 -11.15 -20.66
C ASP A 72 7.07 -12.31 -21.55
N SER A 73 7.96 -12.87 -22.38
CA SER A 73 7.69 -14.02 -23.22
C SER A 73 8.80 -15.08 -23.10
N GLY A 74 8.44 -16.28 -22.64
CA GLY A 74 9.32 -17.44 -22.58
C GLY A 74 9.67 -17.89 -21.16
N PHE A 75 10.61 -18.83 -21.05
CA PHE A 75 10.99 -19.48 -19.78
C PHE A 75 12.46 -19.23 -19.38
N ALA A 76 13.17 -18.35 -20.10
CA ALA A 76 14.58 -18.10 -19.85
C ALA A 76 14.75 -17.08 -18.72
N LEU A 77 15.26 -17.50 -17.56
CA LEU A 77 15.58 -16.58 -16.47
C LEU A 77 16.93 -15.89 -16.71
N THR A 78 16.99 -14.59 -16.45
CA THR A 78 18.21 -13.79 -16.52
C THR A 78 18.70 -13.49 -15.11
N TYR A 79 19.94 -13.88 -14.82
CA TYR A 79 20.61 -13.61 -13.55
C TYR A 79 21.59 -12.45 -13.72
N LEU A 80 21.41 -11.40 -12.94
CA LEU A 80 22.23 -10.18 -12.99
C LEU A 80 22.88 -9.95 -11.64
N SER A 81 24.17 -9.65 -11.62
CA SER A 81 24.85 -9.19 -10.42
C SER A 81 24.29 -7.83 -10.01
N ALA A 82 23.79 -7.70 -8.78
CA ALA A 82 23.22 -6.45 -8.27
C ALA A 82 24.26 -5.32 -8.19
N ARG A 83 25.55 -5.67 -8.13
CA ARG A 83 26.67 -4.70 -8.12
C ARG A 83 26.84 -4.00 -9.47
N ASP A 84 26.42 -4.65 -10.55
CA ASP A 84 26.52 -4.09 -11.90
C ASP A 84 25.31 -3.21 -12.25
N VAL A 85 24.28 -3.19 -11.41
CA VAL A 85 23.07 -2.39 -11.64
C VAL A 85 23.33 -0.93 -11.27
N VAL A 86 23.24 -0.04 -12.28
CA VAL A 86 23.42 1.40 -12.12
C VAL A 86 22.10 2.17 -12.11
N THR A 87 21.07 1.66 -12.81
CA THR A 87 19.75 2.29 -12.86
C THR A 87 18.65 1.24 -12.87
N VAL A 88 17.49 1.62 -12.32
CA VAL A 88 16.27 0.81 -12.33
C VAL A 88 15.11 1.71 -12.71
N THR A 89 14.37 1.30 -13.73
CA THR A 89 13.12 1.93 -14.15
C THR A 89 11.99 0.95 -13.90
N VAL A 90 10.92 1.38 -13.26
CA VAL A 90 9.69 0.59 -13.07
C VAL A 90 8.69 1.04 -14.12
N ASP A 91 8.25 0.12 -14.98
CA ASP A 91 7.42 0.48 -16.13
C ASP A 91 5.97 0.82 -15.73
N ASP A 92 5.44 0.14 -14.71
CA ASP A 92 4.20 0.53 -14.03
C ASP A 92 4.45 0.71 -12.51
N PRO A 93 4.73 1.94 -12.06
CA PRO A 93 5.03 2.19 -10.65
C PRO A 93 3.77 2.31 -9.78
N ARG A 94 2.56 2.37 -10.37
CA ARG A 94 1.31 2.61 -9.61
C ARG A 94 1.06 1.51 -8.59
N PRO A 95 1.08 0.22 -8.97
CA PRO A 95 1.02 -0.83 -8.00
C PRO A 95 2.38 -1.01 -7.34
N PHE A 96 3.28 -0.02 -7.19
CA PHE A 96 4.46 -0.01 -6.29
C PHE A 96 4.64 1.33 -5.56
N GLN A 97 3.64 2.23 -5.63
CA GLN A 97 3.82 3.65 -5.30
C GLN A 97 4.09 3.93 -3.81
N ASP A 98 3.41 3.23 -2.91
CA ASP A 98 3.59 3.31 -1.46
C ASP A 98 5.03 3.04 -1.04
N VAL A 99 5.63 1.96 -1.56
CA VAL A 99 7.02 1.61 -1.24
C VAL A 99 8.02 2.48 -1.98
N LEU A 100 7.77 2.80 -3.26
CA LEU A 100 8.68 3.62 -4.07
C LEU A 100 8.76 5.08 -3.61
N THR A 101 7.66 5.62 -3.07
CA THR A 101 7.57 7.04 -2.68
C THR A 101 7.53 7.24 -1.17
N GLY A 102 7.49 6.16 -0.38
CA GLY A 102 7.26 6.25 1.05
C GLY A 102 5.93 6.94 1.39
N GLY A 103 4.92 6.78 0.54
CA GLY A 103 3.63 7.47 0.67
C GLY A 103 3.63 8.95 0.26
N ALA A 104 4.76 9.53 -0.16
CA ALA A 104 4.85 10.98 -0.38
C ALA A 104 4.08 11.50 -1.62
N LEU A 105 3.73 10.63 -2.57
CA LEU A 105 2.94 11.00 -3.73
C LEU A 105 1.49 10.53 -3.60
N PRO A 106 0.51 11.32 -4.08
CA PRO A 106 -0.88 10.93 -4.06
C PRO A 106 -1.12 9.72 -4.98
N PRO A 107 -2.08 8.85 -4.63
CA PRO A 107 -2.41 7.68 -5.46
C PRO A 107 -2.83 8.11 -6.87
N GLN A 108 -2.26 7.47 -7.89
CA GLN A 108 -2.74 7.65 -9.27
C GLN A 108 -3.86 6.66 -9.57
N THR A 109 -5.09 7.19 -9.71
CA THR A 109 -6.28 6.37 -9.96
C THR A 109 -6.74 6.51 -11.40
N THR A 110 -6.85 5.41 -12.14
CA THR A 110 -7.45 5.38 -13.50
C THR A 110 -8.96 5.15 -13.49
N ASP A 111 -9.53 4.83 -12.33
CA ASP A 111 -10.96 4.60 -12.16
C ASP A 111 -11.77 5.90 -12.20
N SER A 112 -13.07 5.77 -12.48
CA SER A 112 -14.03 6.87 -12.33
C SER A 112 -13.85 7.54 -10.96
N PRO A 113 -13.82 8.88 -10.90
CA PRO A 113 -13.56 9.58 -9.65
C PRO A 113 -14.62 9.22 -8.60
N VAL A 114 -14.15 8.73 -7.46
CA VAL A 114 -15.01 8.40 -6.33
C VAL A 114 -15.62 9.68 -5.77
N THR A 115 -16.95 9.77 -5.75
CA THR A 115 -17.64 10.96 -5.23
C THR A 115 -17.99 10.80 -3.75
N ARG A 116 -17.96 11.91 -3.01
CA ARG A 116 -18.39 11.96 -1.59
C ARG A 116 -19.81 11.43 -1.41
N LEU A 117 -20.71 11.72 -2.35
CA LEU A 117 -22.09 11.21 -2.32
C LEU A 117 -22.16 9.69 -2.49
N ALA A 118 -21.36 9.11 -3.39
CA ALA A 118 -21.30 7.66 -3.59
C ALA A 118 -20.80 6.95 -2.32
N LEU A 119 -19.77 7.49 -1.67
CA LEU A 119 -19.25 6.93 -0.42
C LEU A 119 -20.24 7.01 0.73
N ARG A 120 -20.88 8.17 0.93
CA ARG A 120 -21.92 8.33 1.97
C ARG A 120 -23.06 7.33 1.81
N ARG A 121 -23.43 7.00 0.56
CA ARG A 121 -24.48 6.01 0.27
C ARG A 121 -24.00 4.56 0.47
N GLY A 122 -22.80 4.23 0.00
CA GLY A 122 -22.25 2.86 0.10
C GLY A 122 -21.81 2.48 1.53
N TYR A 123 -21.49 3.48 2.34
CA TYR A 123 -21.02 3.34 3.72
C TYR A 123 -21.90 4.09 4.71
N ALA A 124 -23.23 4.00 4.53
CA ALA A 124 -24.16 4.45 5.55
C ALA A 124 -23.92 3.67 6.87
N PRO A 125 -23.99 4.32 8.04
CA PRO A 125 -23.77 3.65 9.32
C PRO A 125 -24.84 2.59 9.57
N THR A 126 -24.43 1.41 10.03
CA THR A 126 -25.33 0.33 10.42
C THR A 126 -24.97 -0.18 11.83
N ALA A 127 -25.84 -0.99 12.44
CA ALA A 127 -25.51 -1.61 13.73
C ALA A 127 -24.28 -2.54 13.63
N GLU A 128 -24.10 -3.19 12.48
CA GLU A 128 -22.96 -4.07 12.21
C GLU A 128 -21.68 -3.29 11.87
N PHE A 129 -21.81 -2.05 11.41
CA PHE A 129 -20.68 -1.20 11.04
C PHE A 129 -21.03 0.26 11.37
N PRO A 130 -20.90 0.67 12.65
CA PRO A 130 -21.34 1.98 13.13
C PRO A 130 -20.34 3.08 12.75
N LEU A 131 -20.22 3.34 11.45
CA LEU A 131 -19.23 4.23 10.87
C LEU A 131 -19.51 5.71 11.18
N GLU A 132 -18.48 6.44 11.58
CA GLU A 132 -18.47 7.89 11.72
C GLU A 132 -17.29 8.47 10.90
N VAL A 133 -17.60 9.35 9.95
CA VAL A 133 -16.60 10.05 9.14
C VAL A 133 -16.99 11.52 9.05
N ASP A 134 -16.05 12.41 9.36
CA ASP A 134 -16.22 13.84 9.05
C ASP A 134 -15.99 14.07 7.55
N TRP A 135 -17.05 13.86 6.78
CA TRP A 135 -17.02 13.97 5.33
C TRP A 135 -16.72 15.38 4.82
N GLU A 136 -16.97 16.43 5.62
CA GLU A 136 -16.75 17.83 5.23
C GLU A 136 -15.29 18.25 5.46
N ALA A 137 -14.61 17.66 6.45
CA ALA A 137 -13.19 17.90 6.69
C ALA A 137 -12.25 17.24 5.66
N LEU A 138 -12.76 16.32 4.84
CA LEU A 138 -11.95 15.54 3.91
C LEU A 138 -11.74 16.23 2.54
N PRO A 139 -10.48 16.36 2.07
CA PRO A 139 -10.21 16.84 0.72
C PRO A 139 -10.67 15.81 -0.32
N ASP A 140 -11.05 16.28 -1.52
CA ASP A 140 -11.54 15.38 -2.58
C ASP A 140 -10.48 14.35 -3.02
N SER A 141 -9.19 14.69 -2.91
CA SER A 141 -8.07 13.78 -3.16
C SER A 141 -8.01 12.58 -2.20
N ALA A 142 -8.64 12.67 -1.03
CA ALA A 142 -8.68 11.59 -0.05
C ALA A 142 -9.79 10.55 -0.31
N LEU A 143 -10.75 10.85 -1.18
CA LEU A 143 -11.97 10.02 -1.33
C LEU A 143 -11.66 8.63 -1.86
N HIS A 144 -10.69 8.49 -2.78
CA HIS A 144 -10.32 7.17 -3.28
C HIS A 144 -9.71 6.29 -2.18
N ASN A 145 -8.74 6.82 -1.44
CA ASN A 145 -8.12 6.10 -0.33
C ASN A 145 -9.11 5.82 0.80
N LEU A 146 -10.00 6.75 1.11
CA LEU A 146 -11.09 6.49 2.04
C LEU A 146 -11.94 5.30 1.58
N SER A 147 -12.28 5.23 0.29
CA SER A 147 -13.05 4.11 -0.25
C SER A 147 -12.36 2.76 -0.03
N GLN A 148 -11.03 2.71 -0.19
CA GLN A 148 -10.24 1.52 0.08
C GLN A 148 -10.24 1.18 1.57
N VAL A 149 -9.93 2.15 2.44
CA VAL A 149 -9.94 1.96 3.91
C VAL A 149 -11.28 1.42 4.37
N LEU A 150 -12.39 2.03 3.94
CA LEU A 150 -13.73 1.60 4.35
C LEU A 150 -14.10 0.20 3.83
N ARG A 151 -13.66 -0.16 2.62
CA ARG A 151 -13.87 -1.50 2.07
C ARG A 151 -13.11 -2.55 2.89
N GLU A 152 -11.81 -2.34 3.11
CA GLU A 152 -10.96 -3.29 3.83
C GLU A 152 -11.37 -3.38 5.31
N LEU A 153 -11.71 -2.26 5.95
CA LEU A 153 -12.16 -2.23 7.34
C LEU A 153 -13.50 -2.96 7.53
N ARG A 154 -14.44 -2.82 6.59
CA ARG A 154 -15.71 -3.58 6.62
C ARG A 154 -15.47 -5.06 6.46
N ALA A 155 -14.58 -5.47 5.54
CA ALA A 155 -14.22 -6.88 5.36
C ALA A 155 -13.56 -7.44 6.63
N ALA A 156 -12.59 -6.72 7.21
CA ALA A 156 -11.93 -7.11 8.46
C ALA A 156 -12.92 -7.25 9.63
N ALA A 157 -13.87 -6.31 9.77
CA ALA A 157 -14.92 -6.38 10.79
C ALA A 157 -15.81 -7.63 10.62
N GLN A 158 -16.19 -7.94 9.39
CA GLN A 158 -16.99 -9.15 9.08
C GLN A 158 -16.22 -10.43 9.38
N GLU A 159 -14.92 -10.49 9.08
CA GLU A 159 -14.06 -11.64 9.40
C GLU A 159 -13.91 -11.86 10.91
N VAL A 160 -13.74 -10.79 11.69
CA VAL A 160 -13.61 -10.91 13.15
C VAL A 160 -14.93 -11.32 13.80
N ALA A 161 -16.07 -10.86 13.28
CA ALA A 161 -17.39 -11.21 13.80
C ALA A 161 -17.89 -12.61 13.37
N VAL A 162 -17.03 -13.50 12.87
CA VAL A 162 -17.41 -14.87 12.45
C VAL A 162 -17.68 -15.79 13.65
N ASP A 163 -16.86 -15.71 14.69
CA ASP A 163 -16.99 -16.55 15.88
C ASP A 163 -17.69 -15.82 17.05
N GLU A 164 -18.08 -16.58 18.08
CA GLU A 164 -18.84 -16.04 19.20
C GLU A 164 -18.06 -14.99 20.00
N LEU A 165 -16.75 -15.16 20.16
CA LEU A 165 -15.91 -14.25 20.93
C LEU A 165 -15.73 -12.93 20.17
N GLY A 166 -15.47 -12.99 18.87
CA GLY A 166 -15.37 -11.84 17.99
C GLY A 166 -16.68 -11.08 17.85
N ARG A 167 -17.83 -11.77 17.80
CA ARG A 167 -19.15 -11.11 17.86
C ARG A 167 -19.36 -10.33 19.16
N GLN A 168 -18.99 -10.92 20.30
CA GLN A 168 -19.11 -10.25 21.59
C GLN A 168 -18.17 -9.05 21.71
N ALA A 169 -16.94 -9.16 21.22
CA ALA A 169 -15.98 -8.08 21.23
C ALA A 169 -16.41 -6.93 20.29
N TRP A 170 -16.90 -7.26 19.08
CA TRP A 170 -17.42 -6.29 18.13
C TRP A 170 -18.67 -5.57 18.66
N ALA A 171 -19.55 -6.27 19.37
CA ALA A 171 -20.76 -5.68 19.96
C ALA A 171 -20.44 -4.59 21.03
N GLN A 172 -19.22 -4.55 21.56
CA GLN A 172 -18.78 -3.49 22.47
C GLN A 172 -18.37 -2.21 21.73
N ILE A 173 -18.16 -2.27 20.41
CA ILE A 173 -17.78 -1.12 19.60
C ILE A 173 -19.04 -0.37 19.19
N ARG A 174 -19.23 0.83 19.76
CA ARG A 174 -20.36 1.71 19.46
C ARG A 174 -20.13 2.61 18.26
N ALA A 175 -18.87 2.89 17.91
CA ALA A 175 -18.53 3.69 16.76
C ALA A 175 -17.19 3.28 16.15
N VAL A 176 -17.11 3.36 14.82
CA VAL A 176 -15.86 3.23 14.06
C VAL A 176 -15.58 4.58 13.42
N ARG A 177 -14.56 5.30 13.90
CA ARG A 177 -14.17 6.62 13.40
C ARG A 177 -13.01 6.51 12.43
N VAL A 178 -13.12 7.17 11.28
CA VAL A 178 -11.99 7.32 10.35
C VAL A 178 -11.58 8.79 10.30
N GLU A 179 -10.36 9.06 10.74
CA GLU A 179 -9.77 10.40 10.80
C GLU A 179 -8.62 10.54 9.80
N HIS A 180 -8.65 11.64 9.05
CA HIS A 180 -7.53 12.03 8.21
C HIS A 180 -6.53 12.87 9.03
N SER A 181 -5.29 12.40 9.12
CA SER A 181 -4.18 13.14 9.70
C SER A 181 -3.00 13.14 8.73
N LEU A 182 -2.44 14.32 8.46
CA LEU A 182 -1.33 14.46 7.50
C LEU A 182 -0.07 13.80 8.04
N ARG A 183 0.61 13.03 7.19
CA ARG A 183 1.86 12.31 7.48
C ARG A 183 1.76 11.27 8.60
N GLU A 184 0.55 10.87 8.97
CA GLU A 184 0.38 9.76 9.90
C GLU A 184 0.21 8.44 9.15
N PRO A 185 0.97 7.41 9.53
CA PRO A 185 0.79 6.08 8.97
C PRO A 185 -0.60 5.55 9.37
N LEU A 186 -1.10 4.62 8.58
CA LEU A 186 -2.33 3.90 8.91
C LEU A 186 -2.17 3.24 10.29
N SER A 187 -3.06 3.58 11.21
CA SER A 187 -3.08 2.98 12.54
C SER A 187 -4.49 2.90 13.09
N MET A 188 -4.70 1.93 13.97
CA MET A 188 -5.94 1.71 14.69
C MET A 188 -5.68 1.76 16.19
N ARG A 189 -6.61 2.40 16.90
CA ARG A 189 -6.63 2.43 18.36
C ARG A 189 -8.05 2.29 18.86
N LYS A 190 -8.21 1.64 20.01
CA LYS A 190 -9.48 1.55 20.72
C LYS A 190 -9.48 2.56 21.86
N ASP A 191 -10.43 3.48 21.83
CA ASP A 191 -10.70 4.41 22.93
C ASP A 191 -12.09 4.09 23.48
N ALA A 192 -12.11 3.41 24.63
CA ALA A 192 -13.31 2.82 25.23
C ALA A 192 -14.11 1.95 24.24
N ASP A 193 -15.25 2.44 23.78
CA ASP A 193 -16.18 1.80 22.83
C ASP A 193 -16.03 2.32 21.40
N VAL A 194 -15.01 3.13 21.11
CA VAL A 194 -14.75 3.69 19.79
C VAL A 194 -13.48 3.09 19.20
N LEU A 195 -13.61 2.57 17.98
CA LEU A 195 -12.48 2.15 17.17
C LEU A 195 -12.07 3.30 16.25
N LEU A 196 -10.91 3.91 16.52
CA LEU A 196 -10.41 5.04 15.77
C LEU A 196 -9.32 4.59 14.80
N VAL A 197 -9.55 4.82 13.51
CA VAL A 197 -8.65 4.59 12.40
C VAL A 197 -8.09 5.93 11.94
N VAL A 198 -6.78 6.11 12.04
CA VAL A 198 -6.08 7.34 11.64
C VAL A 198 -5.19 7.03 10.44
N ALA A 199 -5.24 7.87 9.39
CA ALA A 199 -4.36 7.74 8.25
C ALA A 199 -4.19 9.06 7.47
N ASP A 200 -3.05 9.22 6.80
CA ASP A 200 -2.92 10.17 5.70
C ASP A 200 -3.62 9.63 4.45
N LEU A 201 -4.92 9.93 4.33
CA LEU A 201 -5.73 9.56 3.17
C LEU A 201 -5.31 10.28 1.87
N THR A 202 -4.38 11.23 1.90
CA THR A 202 -3.83 11.87 0.69
C THR A 202 -2.51 11.25 0.24
N ALA A 203 -1.89 10.42 1.08
CA ALA A 203 -0.70 9.64 0.80
C ALA A 203 -1.07 8.27 0.18
N ALA A 204 -0.09 7.57 -0.40
CA ALA A 204 -0.31 6.18 -0.80
C ALA A 204 -0.47 5.27 0.44
N LEU A 205 -1.52 4.44 0.44
CA LEU A 205 -1.82 3.49 1.53
C LEU A 205 -0.98 2.19 1.38
N PRO A 206 -0.76 1.45 2.48
CA PRO A 206 -0.04 0.18 2.42
C PRO A 206 -0.76 -0.89 1.58
N ARG A 207 -0.03 -1.61 0.72
CA ARG A 207 -0.58 -2.71 -0.13
C ARG A 207 -1.25 -3.84 0.63
N GLY A 208 -0.78 -4.10 1.85
CA GLY A 208 -1.28 -5.15 2.74
C GLY A 208 -2.32 -4.62 3.74
N MET A 209 -2.92 -3.45 3.49
CA MET A 209 -3.79 -2.78 4.46
C MET A 209 -4.88 -3.69 5.02
N GLY A 210 -5.52 -4.55 4.23
CA GLY A 210 -6.53 -5.48 4.75
C GLY A 210 -5.97 -6.43 5.81
N VAL A 211 -4.76 -6.98 5.60
CA VAL A 211 -4.07 -7.85 6.56
C VAL A 211 -3.66 -7.07 7.80
N GLU A 212 -3.13 -5.86 7.62
CA GLU A 212 -2.70 -4.99 8.69
C GLU A 212 -3.87 -4.55 9.58
N LEU A 213 -4.94 -4.03 8.99
CA LEU A 213 -6.17 -3.63 9.70
C LEU A 213 -6.75 -4.81 10.48
N ARG A 214 -6.84 -5.99 9.87
CA ARG A 214 -7.31 -7.19 10.56
C ARG A 214 -6.42 -7.59 11.74
N GLY A 215 -5.10 -7.55 11.57
CA GLY A 215 -4.14 -7.84 12.65
C GLY A 215 -4.28 -6.87 13.81
N GLN A 216 -4.42 -5.57 13.53
CA GLN A 216 -4.65 -4.54 14.54
C GLN A 216 -6.03 -4.72 15.22
N LEU A 217 -7.08 -4.99 14.45
CA LEU A 217 -8.44 -5.21 14.95
C LEU A 217 -8.51 -6.42 15.90
N ASN A 218 -7.86 -7.54 15.54
CA ASN A 218 -7.71 -8.72 16.42
C ASN A 218 -6.90 -8.47 17.70
N THR A 219 -6.01 -7.47 17.69
CA THR A 219 -5.21 -7.12 18.87
C THR A 219 -5.98 -6.21 19.84
N LEU A 220 -6.94 -5.44 19.32
CA LEU A 220 -7.69 -4.43 20.06
C LEU A 220 -9.00 -4.96 20.65
N LEU A 221 -9.49 -6.10 20.17
CA LEU A 221 -10.74 -6.75 20.56
C LEU A 221 -10.46 -8.00 21.39
#